data_AF-A0A1M7RBK4-F1
#
_entry.id   AF-A0A1M7RBK4-F1
#
_cell.length_a   1.000
_cell.length_b   1.000
_cell.length_c   1.000
_cell.angle_alpha   90.00
_cell.angle_beta   90.00
_cell.angle_gamma   90.00
#
_symmetry.space_group_name_H-M   'P 1'
#
loop_
_entity.id
_entity.type
_entity.pdbx_description
1 polymer ?
#
loop_
_entity_poly.entity_id
_entity_poly.type
_entity_poly.pdbx_seq_one_letter_code
_entity_poly.pdbx_strand_id
1 'polypeptide(L)'
;MHTHSHYRPGGKVILPAGSSINPASLSVLSVNEVSKVMDGQYKMDSLSPRNANDEALMMRYNYPGNENGDISAQSTAIALLMNMPAVQTLTEQAKLSLIKNIASSPDFTSLVGQISTNLMSGRELLDSTNKELLNAFIKLAVTASNLRRDGVFEQPILIHKAGNNVVFTNNGVAAYYWVGIYKDGNKITSFSIEAAKLISSSPQDFAMDAVDLFGGPPSVTYVLKENGEYQIYIRSGRKLDNLVESRLALVQN
;
A
#
# COMPACT_ATOMS: atom_id res chain seq x y z
N MET A 1 15.54 -12.11 24.76
CA MET A 1 14.42 -11.27 24.26
C MET A 1 13.47 -12.19 23.50
N HIS A 2 12.37 -12.59 24.14
CA HIS A 2 11.32 -13.37 23.49
C HIS A 2 10.43 -12.40 22.71
N THR A 3 10.51 -12.43 21.39
CA THR A 3 9.46 -11.85 20.54
C THR A 3 8.25 -12.76 20.64
N HIS A 4 7.24 -12.33 21.40
CA HIS A 4 5.91 -12.92 21.29
C HIS A 4 5.35 -12.59 19.90
N SER A 5 5.59 -13.49 18.95
CA SER A 5 4.73 -13.63 17.78
C SER A 5 3.33 -13.92 18.32
N HIS A 6 2.49 -12.88 18.40
CA HIS A 6 1.07 -13.09 18.61
C HIS A 6 0.55 -13.88 17.41
N TYR A 7 0.39 -15.18 17.60
CA TYR A 7 -0.36 -16.04 16.69
C TYR A 7 -1.77 -15.47 16.60
N ARG A 8 -2.06 -14.69 15.56
CA ARG A 8 -3.43 -14.24 15.30
C ARG A 8 -4.21 -15.46 14.81
N PRO A 9 -5.34 -15.80 15.45
CA PRO A 9 -6.19 -16.86 14.95
C PRO A 9 -6.62 -16.49 13.52
N GLY A 10 -6.57 -17.45 12.60
CA GLY A 10 -7.02 -17.23 11.23
C GLY A 10 -8.52 -16.91 11.14
N GLY A 11 -9.02 -16.64 9.93
CA GLY A 11 -10.38 -16.14 9.71
C GLY A 11 -11.21 -16.98 8.74
N LYS A 12 -12.31 -16.41 8.26
CA LYS A 12 -13.16 -17.01 7.22
C LYS A 12 -12.99 -16.32 5.88
N VAL A 13 -13.15 -17.07 4.80
CA VAL A 13 -13.36 -16.57 3.44
C VAL A 13 -14.86 -16.44 3.21
N ILE A 14 -15.35 -15.20 3.11
CA ILE A 14 -16.75 -14.86 2.93
C ILE A 14 -16.99 -14.53 1.46
N LEU A 15 -17.56 -15.48 0.73
CA LEU A 15 -17.95 -15.29 -0.67
C LEU A 15 -19.38 -14.72 -0.77
N PRO A 16 -19.68 -13.93 -1.81
CA PRO A 16 -21.05 -13.50 -2.07
C PRO A 16 -21.95 -14.70 -2.39
N ALA A 17 -23.22 -14.60 -2.03
CA ALA A 17 -24.21 -15.62 -2.36
C ALA A 17 -24.27 -15.84 -3.89
N GLY A 18 -24.28 -17.11 -4.32
CA GLY A 18 -24.27 -17.47 -5.73
C GLY A 18 -22.88 -17.47 -6.38
N SER A 19 -21.80 -17.32 -5.62
CA SER A 19 -20.44 -17.48 -6.17
C SER A 19 -20.19 -18.89 -6.69
N SER A 20 -19.60 -18.97 -7.89
CA SER A 20 -19.14 -20.22 -8.49
C SER A 20 -17.85 -20.76 -7.86
N ILE A 21 -17.19 -19.95 -7.02
CA ILE A 21 -15.93 -20.31 -6.36
C ILE A 21 -16.21 -21.34 -5.26
N ASN A 22 -15.56 -22.49 -5.35
CA ASN A 22 -15.55 -23.46 -4.26
C ASN A 22 -14.51 -23.04 -3.20
N PRO A 23 -14.90 -22.71 -1.94
CA PRO A 23 -13.95 -22.35 -0.91
C PRO A 23 -12.86 -23.41 -0.68
N ALA A 24 -13.20 -24.69 -0.80
CA ALA A 24 -12.26 -25.80 -0.57
C ALA A 24 -11.18 -25.93 -1.67
N SER A 25 -11.38 -25.31 -2.84
CA SER A 25 -10.36 -25.24 -3.88
C SER A 25 -9.38 -24.08 -3.69
N LEU A 26 -9.61 -23.20 -2.71
CA LEU A 26 -8.77 -22.03 -2.49
C LEU A 26 -7.53 -22.39 -1.67
N SER A 27 -6.42 -21.78 -2.04
CA SER A 27 -5.22 -21.71 -1.21
C SER A 27 -5.07 -20.30 -0.65
N VAL A 28 -4.33 -20.19 0.44
CA VAL A 28 -4.08 -18.95 1.16
C VAL A 28 -2.58 -18.82 1.32
N LEU A 29 -2.04 -17.71 0.83
CA LEU A 29 -0.63 -17.38 0.94
C LEU A 29 -0.38 -16.49 2.17
N SER A 30 0.54 -16.92 3.02
CA SER A 30 1.18 -16.11 4.05
C SER A 30 2.67 -15.91 3.72
N VAL A 31 3.34 -15.04 4.46
CA VAL A 31 4.79 -14.76 4.27
C VAL A 31 5.65 -16.04 4.36
N ASN A 32 5.22 -17.03 5.14
CA ASN A 32 6.04 -18.21 5.47
C ASN A 32 5.46 -19.53 4.97
N GLU A 33 4.19 -19.57 4.53
CA GLU A 33 3.48 -20.82 4.26
C GLU A 33 2.27 -20.62 3.33
N VAL A 34 1.98 -21.65 2.52
CA VAL A 34 0.73 -21.79 1.76
C VAL A 34 -0.16 -22.81 2.46
N SER A 35 -1.40 -22.43 2.78
CA SER A 35 -2.39 -23.33 3.38
C SER A 35 -3.65 -23.44 2.54
N LYS A 36 -4.34 -24.58 2.58
CA LYS A 36 -5.66 -24.72 1.95
C LYS A 36 -6.74 -24.12 2.84
N VAL A 37 -7.75 -23.53 2.21
CA VAL A 37 -8.98 -23.14 2.89
C VAL A 37 -9.81 -24.41 3.12
N MET A 38 -10.22 -24.65 4.37
CA MET A 38 -11.03 -25.80 4.77
C MET A 38 -12.32 -25.30 5.41
N ASP A 39 -13.47 -25.73 4.88
CA ASP A 39 -14.80 -25.28 5.33
C ASP A 39 -14.95 -23.75 5.37
N GLY A 40 -14.33 -23.07 4.40
CA GLY A 40 -14.31 -21.62 4.32
C GLY A 40 -13.43 -20.94 5.37
N GLN A 41 -12.64 -21.69 6.14
CA GLN A 41 -11.74 -21.17 7.17
C GLN A 41 -10.28 -21.31 6.76
N TYR A 42 -9.45 -20.41 7.28
CA TYR A 42 -7.99 -20.48 7.18
C TYR A 42 -7.36 -20.22 8.55
N LYS A 43 -6.14 -20.69 8.78
CA LYS A 43 -5.52 -20.72 10.13
C LYS A 43 -4.40 -19.71 10.36
N MET A 44 -3.94 -19.03 9.32
CA MET A 44 -2.72 -18.18 9.35
C MET A 44 -3.06 -16.71 9.13
N ASP A 45 -2.12 -15.80 9.39
CA ASP A 45 -2.26 -14.41 8.97
C ASP A 45 -2.10 -14.31 7.44
N SER A 46 -3.20 -14.61 6.75
CA SER A 46 -3.31 -14.62 5.29
C SER A 46 -3.46 -13.22 4.73
N LEU A 47 -2.81 -12.99 3.59
CA LEU A 47 -2.97 -11.75 2.84
C LEU A 47 -3.90 -11.90 1.63
N SER A 48 -4.03 -13.10 1.05
CA SER A 48 -4.81 -13.29 -0.18
C SER A 48 -5.18 -14.77 -0.45
N PRO A 49 -6.48 -15.10 -0.58
CA PRO A 49 -6.95 -16.36 -1.13
C PRO A 49 -6.76 -16.40 -2.65
N ARG A 50 -6.26 -17.52 -3.16
CA ARG A 50 -5.94 -17.78 -4.56
C ARG A 50 -6.71 -18.98 -5.10
N ASN A 51 -6.97 -18.96 -6.40
CA ASN A 51 -7.60 -20.08 -7.10
C ASN A 51 -6.57 -21.16 -7.52
N ALA A 52 -7.03 -22.18 -8.24
CA ALA A 52 -6.18 -23.29 -8.70
C ALA A 52 -5.11 -22.87 -9.72
N ASN A 53 -5.27 -21.72 -10.38
CA ASN A 53 -4.31 -21.13 -11.30
C ASN A 53 -3.31 -20.19 -10.60
N ASP A 54 -3.34 -20.15 -9.26
CA ASP A 54 -2.56 -19.22 -8.44
C ASP A 54 -2.95 -17.73 -8.60
N GLU A 55 -4.14 -17.45 -9.12
CA GLU A 55 -4.64 -16.08 -9.30
C GLU A 55 -5.30 -15.58 -7.99
N ALA A 56 -4.96 -14.36 -7.58
CA ALA A 56 -5.53 -13.74 -6.39
C ALA A 56 -7.00 -13.35 -6.62
N LEU A 57 -7.90 -13.87 -5.78
CA LEU A 57 -9.33 -13.55 -5.86
C LEU A 57 -9.75 -12.45 -4.89
N MET A 58 -9.15 -12.44 -3.71
CA MET A 58 -9.47 -11.50 -2.63
C MET A 58 -8.21 -11.13 -1.87
N MET A 59 -8.32 -10.08 -1.05
CA MET A 59 -7.22 -9.61 -0.22
C MET A 59 -7.71 -9.19 1.16
N ARG A 60 -6.81 -9.27 2.12
CA ARG A 60 -7.00 -8.77 3.47
C ARG A 60 -6.04 -7.62 3.75
N TYR A 61 -6.52 -6.64 4.50
CA TYR A 61 -5.68 -5.65 5.15
C TYR A 61 -5.81 -5.75 6.66
N ASN A 62 -4.67 -5.89 7.31
CA ASN A 62 -4.57 -5.99 8.75
C ASN A 62 -4.45 -4.59 9.34
N TYR A 63 -5.48 -4.14 10.05
CA TYR A 63 -5.47 -2.84 10.73
C TYR A 63 -6.05 -2.94 12.16
N PRO A 64 -5.63 -2.06 13.07
CA PRO A 64 -6.19 -2.01 14.43
C PRO A 64 -7.72 -1.83 14.41
N GLY A 65 -8.45 -2.74 15.07
CA GLY A 65 -9.93 -2.74 15.07
C GLY A 65 -10.59 -3.69 14.07
N ASN A 66 -9.83 -4.40 13.23
CA ASN A 66 -10.32 -5.58 12.50
C ASN A 66 -10.11 -6.84 13.35
N GLU A 67 -11.12 -7.25 14.11
CA GLU A 67 -10.99 -8.31 15.14
C GLU A 67 -11.11 -9.73 14.59
N ASN A 68 -11.84 -9.94 13.48
CA ASN A 68 -12.28 -11.30 13.09
C ASN A 68 -11.45 -11.94 11.97
N GLY A 69 -10.49 -11.22 11.40
CA GLY A 69 -9.63 -11.75 10.34
C GLY A 69 -10.36 -12.20 9.08
N ASP A 70 -11.64 -11.91 8.91
CA ASP A 70 -12.38 -12.39 7.74
C ASP A 70 -11.91 -11.72 6.44
N ILE A 71 -11.96 -12.49 5.35
CA ILE A 71 -11.66 -12.06 3.99
C ILE A 71 -12.97 -12.01 3.21
N SER A 72 -13.37 -10.82 2.78
CA SER A 72 -14.62 -10.55 2.07
C SER A 72 -14.40 -9.52 0.97
N ALA A 73 -15.45 -9.24 0.17
CA ALA A 73 -15.42 -8.14 -0.79
C ALA A 73 -15.11 -6.78 -0.12
N GLN A 74 -15.61 -6.58 1.11
CA GLN A 74 -15.38 -5.36 1.87
C GLN A 74 -13.93 -5.25 2.37
N SER A 75 -13.37 -6.33 2.94
CA SER A 75 -11.96 -6.32 3.36
C SER A 75 -11.02 -6.15 2.15
N THR A 76 -11.41 -6.70 1.00
CA THR A 76 -10.67 -6.60 -0.26
C THR A 76 -10.67 -5.15 -0.77
N ALA A 77 -11.82 -4.46 -0.76
CA ALA A 77 -11.89 -3.04 -1.12
C ALA A 77 -10.98 -2.17 -0.22
N ILE A 78 -10.99 -2.41 1.10
CA ILE A 78 -10.09 -1.74 2.04
C ILE A 78 -8.63 -2.07 1.71
N ALA A 79 -8.32 -3.33 1.42
CA ALA A 79 -6.95 -3.75 1.10
C ALA A 79 -6.42 -3.11 -0.18
N LEU A 80 -7.21 -3.05 -1.25
CA LEU A 80 -6.83 -2.36 -2.47
C LEU A 80 -6.52 -0.88 -2.20
N LEU A 81 -7.35 -0.22 -1.38
CA LEU A 81 -7.14 1.17 -1.00
C LEU A 81 -5.87 1.35 -0.15
N MET A 82 -5.68 0.53 0.88
CA MET A 82 -4.59 0.68 1.85
C MET A 82 -3.22 0.32 1.27
N ASN A 83 -3.20 -0.48 0.21
CA ASN A 83 -1.98 -0.77 -0.55
C ASN A 83 -1.64 0.32 -1.59
N MET A 84 -2.46 1.37 -1.73
CA MET A 84 -2.09 2.50 -2.59
C MET A 84 -0.92 3.28 -1.99
N PRO A 85 0.10 3.65 -2.79
CA PRO A 85 1.24 4.43 -2.29
C PRO A 85 0.84 5.72 -1.55
N ALA A 86 -0.16 6.43 -2.08
CA ALA A 86 -0.71 7.65 -1.47
C ALA A 86 -1.29 7.45 -0.06
N VAL A 87 -1.68 6.22 0.29
CA VAL A 87 -2.24 5.84 1.59
C VAL A 87 -1.17 5.23 2.50
N GLN A 88 -0.16 4.57 1.94
CA GLN A 88 0.94 3.98 2.72
C GLN A 88 1.67 5.02 3.59
N THR A 89 1.82 6.26 3.08
CA THR A 89 2.42 7.41 3.78
C THR A 89 1.63 7.91 5.00
N LEU A 90 0.40 7.45 5.21
CA LEU A 90 -0.42 7.90 6.33
C LEU A 90 -0.02 7.18 7.62
N THR A 91 -0.03 7.93 8.73
CA THR A 91 0.07 7.34 10.07
C THR A 91 -1.06 6.33 10.33
N GLU A 92 -0.88 5.40 11.26
CA GLU A 92 -1.92 4.42 11.60
C GLU A 92 -3.26 5.09 11.97
N GLN A 93 -3.23 6.15 12.77
CA GLN A 93 -4.44 6.88 13.16
C GLN A 93 -5.13 7.53 11.94
N ALA A 94 -4.34 8.06 10.99
CA ALA A 94 -4.87 8.62 9.75
C ALA A 94 -5.44 7.54 8.82
N LYS A 95 -4.81 6.36 8.74
CA LYS A 95 -5.33 5.19 8.01
C LYS A 95 -6.68 4.74 8.59
N LEU A 96 -6.79 4.63 9.91
CA LEU A 96 -8.06 4.27 10.58
C LEU A 96 -9.17 5.29 10.31
N SER A 97 -8.83 6.58 10.35
CA SER A 97 -9.75 7.67 10.06
C SER A 97 -10.21 7.63 8.60
N LEU A 98 -9.29 7.38 7.68
CA LEU A 98 -9.59 7.22 6.25
C LEU A 98 -10.50 6.01 5.99
N ILE A 99 -10.22 4.85 6.61
CA ILE A 99 -11.08 3.66 6.51
C ILE A 99 -12.50 3.98 6.98
N LYS A 100 -12.64 4.65 8.13
CA LYS A 100 -13.96 5.03 8.66
C LYS A 100 -14.72 5.97 7.71
N ASN A 101 -14.04 6.97 7.17
CA ASN A 101 -14.64 7.94 6.27
C ASN A 101 -15.02 7.30 4.93
N ILE A 102 -14.12 6.50 4.34
CA ILE A 102 -14.34 5.89 3.03
C ILE A 102 -15.44 4.82 3.10
N ALA A 103 -15.56 4.08 4.20
CA ALA A 103 -16.60 3.07 4.39
C ALA A 103 -18.02 3.63 4.30
N SER A 104 -18.20 4.93 4.55
CA SER A 104 -19.47 5.63 4.41
C SER A 104 -19.71 6.21 3.00
N SER A 105 -18.73 6.12 2.09
CA SER A 105 -18.81 6.72 0.77
C SER A 105 -19.58 5.84 -0.24
N PRO A 106 -20.35 6.43 -1.17
CA PRO A 106 -20.98 5.68 -2.27
C PRO A 106 -19.96 4.97 -3.17
N ASP A 107 -18.77 5.54 -3.35
CA ASP A 107 -17.70 4.95 -4.16
C ASP A 107 -17.18 3.64 -3.55
N PHE A 108 -17.12 3.57 -2.22
CA PHE A 108 -16.73 2.34 -1.52
C PHE A 108 -17.79 1.24 -1.72
N THR A 109 -19.06 1.57 -1.53
CA THR A 109 -20.17 0.64 -1.80
C THR A 109 -20.15 0.15 -3.24
N SER A 110 -19.88 1.05 -4.19
CA SER A 110 -19.73 0.72 -5.61
C SER A 110 -18.59 -0.29 -5.85
N LEU A 111 -17.40 -0.04 -5.28
CA LEU A 111 -16.27 -0.96 -5.42
C LEU A 111 -16.56 -2.33 -4.80
N VAL A 112 -17.15 -2.37 -3.60
CA VAL A 112 -17.55 -3.64 -2.95
C VAL A 112 -18.54 -4.43 -3.83
N GLY A 113 -19.48 -3.74 -4.47
CA GLY A 113 -20.41 -4.36 -5.43
C GLY A 113 -19.70 -4.93 -6.66
N GLN A 114 -18.72 -4.22 -7.21
CA GLN A 114 -17.93 -4.72 -8.34
C GLN A 114 -17.06 -5.91 -7.97
N ILE A 115 -16.39 -5.87 -6.81
CA ILE A 115 -15.62 -7.03 -6.31
C ILE A 115 -16.56 -8.24 -6.11
N SER A 116 -17.75 -8.03 -5.54
CA SER A 116 -18.73 -9.11 -5.37
C SER A 116 -19.16 -9.70 -6.71
N THR A 117 -19.43 -8.87 -7.73
CA THR A 117 -19.75 -9.33 -9.09
C THR A 117 -18.60 -10.13 -9.72
N ASN A 118 -17.37 -9.68 -9.50
CA ASN A 118 -16.17 -10.35 -9.98
C ASN A 118 -16.02 -11.75 -9.34
N LEU A 119 -16.21 -11.84 -8.02
CA LEU A 119 -16.20 -13.09 -7.25
C LEU A 119 -17.35 -14.03 -7.62
N MET A 120 -18.53 -13.50 -7.94
CA MET A 120 -19.65 -14.32 -8.42
C MET A 120 -19.31 -15.00 -9.75
N SER A 121 -18.54 -14.31 -10.59
CA SER A 121 -18.12 -14.78 -11.91
C SER A 121 -16.84 -15.62 -11.89
N GLY A 122 -16.21 -15.81 -10.73
CA GLY A 122 -14.95 -16.55 -10.59
C GLY A 122 -13.73 -15.86 -11.23
N ARG A 123 -13.81 -14.55 -11.48
CA ARG A 123 -12.72 -13.77 -12.09
C ARG A 123 -11.69 -13.36 -11.05
N GLU A 124 -10.45 -13.20 -11.49
CA GLU A 124 -9.35 -12.71 -10.64
C GLU A 124 -9.54 -11.24 -10.25
N LEU A 125 -9.01 -10.85 -9.09
CA LEU A 125 -9.21 -9.53 -8.50
C LEU A 125 -8.67 -8.38 -9.36
N LEU A 126 -7.60 -8.64 -10.12
CA LEU A 126 -6.90 -7.66 -10.93
C LEU A 126 -7.13 -7.87 -12.43
N ASP A 127 -8.24 -8.50 -12.81
CA ASP A 127 -8.63 -8.70 -14.21
C ASP A 127 -8.73 -7.34 -14.92
N SER A 128 -7.70 -7.04 -15.72
CA SER A 128 -7.56 -5.79 -16.48
C SER A 128 -8.66 -5.56 -17.52
N THR A 129 -9.42 -6.61 -17.86
CA THR A 129 -10.55 -6.54 -18.80
C THR A 129 -11.85 -6.10 -18.11
N ASN A 130 -11.91 -6.16 -16.77
CA ASN A 130 -13.05 -5.71 -15.98
C ASN A 130 -13.00 -4.19 -15.76
N LYS A 131 -13.46 -3.46 -16.78
CA LYS A 131 -13.46 -1.98 -16.79
C LYS A 131 -14.30 -1.40 -15.66
N GLU A 132 -15.37 -2.06 -15.26
CA GLU A 132 -16.27 -1.62 -14.20
C GLU A 132 -15.60 -1.65 -12.83
N LEU A 133 -14.91 -2.76 -12.51
CA LEU A 133 -14.14 -2.90 -11.27
C LEU A 133 -13.05 -1.84 -11.17
N LEU A 134 -12.29 -1.66 -12.25
CA LEU A 134 -11.25 -0.65 -12.30
C LEU A 134 -11.83 0.76 -12.16
N ASN A 135 -12.89 1.10 -12.88
CA ASN A 135 -13.50 2.43 -12.80
C ASN A 135 -13.99 2.71 -11.37
N ALA A 136 -14.55 1.72 -10.68
CA ALA A 136 -14.93 1.84 -9.28
C ALA A 136 -13.71 2.06 -8.37
N PHE A 137 -12.61 1.35 -8.63
CA PHE A 137 -11.37 1.52 -7.89
C PHE A 137 -10.74 2.91 -8.10
N ILE A 138 -10.66 3.40 -9.34
CA ILE A 138 -10.14 4.74 -9.66
C ILE A 138 -10.98 5.82 -8.96
N LYS A 139 -12.31 5.71 -8.95
CA LYS A 139 -13.18 6.65 -8.23
C LYS A 139 -12.88 6.66 -6.72
N LEU A 140 -12.76 5.47 -6.12
CA LEU A 140 -12.41 5.34 -4.71
C LEU A 140 -11.03 5.96 -4.41
N ALA A 141 -10.04 5.70 -5.27
CA ALA A 141 -8.69 6.25 -5.17
C ALA A 141 -8.68 7.78 -5.19
N VAL A 142 -9.50 8.40 -6.05
CA VAL A 142 -9.68 9.86 -6.10
C VAL A 142 -10.33 10.37 -4.80
N THR A 143 -11.42 9.74 -4.36
CA THR A 143 -12.12 10.12 -3.13
C THR A 143 -11.20 10.01 -1.91
N ALA A 144 -10.45 8.92 -1.78
CA ALA A 144 -9.46 8.75 -0.72
C ALA A 144 -8.32 9.77 -0.79
N SER A 145 -7.85 10.10 -2.01
CA SER A 145 -6.82 11.14 -2.21
C SER A 145 -7.29 12.53 -1.80
N ASN A 146 -8.59 12.81 -1.87
CA ASN A 146 -9.16 14.05 -1.35
C ASN A 146 -9.28 14.01 0.18
N LEU A 147 -9.77 12.89 0.73
CA LEU A 147 -9.95 12.71 2.17
C LEU A 147 -8.63 12.65 2.96
N ARG A 148 -7.52 12.25 2.32
CA ARG A 148 -6.22 12.20 3.00
C ARG A 148 -5.60 13.58 3.25
N ARG A 149 -6.06 14.64 2.58
CA ARG A 149 -5.43 15.98 2.62
C ARG A 149 -5.36 16.58 4.03
N ASP A 150 -6.27 16.16 4.91
CA ASP A 150 -6.36 16.62 6.30
C ASP A 150 -5.69 15.65 7.28
N GLY A 151 -5.05 14.59 6.79
CA GLY A 151 -4.40 13.56 7.59
C GLY A 151 -3.00 13.96 8.10
N VAL A 152 -2.55 13.28 9.16
CA VAL A 152 -1.15 13.33 9.61
C VAL A 152 -0.35 12.31 8.81
N PHE A 153 0.63 12.81 8.05
CA PHE A 153 1.52 12.01 7.22
C PHE A 153 2.76 11.58 8.01
N GLU A 154 3.27 10.39 7.70
CA GLU A 154 4.59 9.96 8.13
C GLU A 154 5.69 10.78 7.42
N GLN A 155 6.93 10.62 7.87
CA GLN A 155 8.07 11.26 7.21
C GLN A 155 8.10 10.84 5.73
N PRO A 156 8.16 11.80 4.79
CA PRO A 156 8.11 11.51 3.36
C PRO A 156 9.36 10.78 2.85
N ILE A 157 10.50 11.00 3.51
CA ILE A 157 11.75 10.29 3.25
C ILE A 157 12.19 9.60 4.53
N LEU A 158 12.39 8.29 4.46
CA LEU A 158 13.04 7.51 5.51
C LEU A 158 14.55 7.52 5.27
N ILE A 159 15.33 7.72 6.33
CA ILE A 159 16.80 7.72 6.28
C ILE A 159 17.30 6.60 7.19
N HIS A 160 17.98 5.62 6.60
CA HIS A 160 18.58 4.51 7.33
C HIS A 160 20.10 4.52 7.15
N LYS A 161 20.85 4.40 8.25
CA LYS A 161 22.31 4.34 8.22
C LYS A 161 22.81 2.97 8.69
N ALA A 162 23.67 2.35 7.89
CA ALA A 162 24.39 1.13 8.24
C ALA A 162 25.87 1.30 7.91
N GLY A 163 26.69 1.55 8.93
CA GLY A 163 28.10 1.94 8.74
C GLY A 163 28.20 3.26 7.95
N ASN A 164 28.91 3.22 6.82
CA ASN A 164 29.04 4.36 5.91
C ASN A 164 27.93 4.46 4.87
N ASN A 165 27.04 3.47 4.79
CA ASN A 165 25.92 3.51 3.86
C ASN A 165 24.75 4.27 4.48
N VAL A 166 24.25 5.27 3.76
CA VAL A 166 23.01 5.98 4.08
C VAL A 166 22.03 5.71 2.95
N VAL A 167 20.91 5.08 3.30
CA VAL A 167 19.81 4.77 2.39
C VAL A 167 18.72 5.80 2.60
N PHE A 168 18.32 6.45 1.51
CA PHE A 168 17.20 7.36 1.46
C PHE A 168 16.06 6.71 0.71
N THR A 169 14.90 6.58 1.35
CA THR A 169 13.75 5.87 0.80
C THR A 169 12.56 6.82 0.74
N ASN A 170 11.97 6.99 -0.45
CA ASN A 170 10.70 7.70 -0.59
C ASN A 170 9.58 6.84 0.01
N ASN A 171 8.97 7.30 1.09
CA ASN A 171 8.00 6.54 1.89
C ASN A 171 6.62 6.40 1.22
N GLY A 172 6.55 6.23 -0.10
CA GLY A 172 5.31 6.11 -0.87
C GLY A 172 4.73 7.44 -1.37
N VAL A 173 5.49 8.53 -1.30
CA VAL A 173 5.01 9.85 -1.75
C VAL A 173 5.18 10.00 -3.26
N ALA A 174 4.11 10.45 -3.92
CA ALA A 174 4.06 10.77 -5.35
C ALA A 174 4.77 12.08 -5.72
N ALA A 175 5.90 12.37 -5.07
CA ALA A 175 6.71 13.54 -5.30
C ALA A 175 8.17 13.12 -5.47
N TYR A 176 8.87 13.77 -6.40
CA TYR A 176 10.33 13.66 -6.49
C TYR A 176 10.95 14.39 -5.31
N TYR A 177 12.08 13.89 -4.82
CA TYR A 177 12.88 14.57 -3.82
C TYR A 177 14.30 14.81 -4.33
N TRP A 178 14.88 15.92 -3.95
CA TRP A 178 16.30 16.24 -4.15
C TRP A 178 16.99 16.21 -2.81
N VAL A 179 18.03 15.39 -2.71
CA VAL A 179 18.91 15.31 -1.54
C VAL A 179 20.22 16.00 -1.87
N GLY A 180 20.63 16.93 -1.03
CA GLY A 180 21.97 17.51 -1.03
C GLY A 180 22.74 17.04 0.21
N ILE A 181 23.98 16.62 0.02
CA ILE A 181 24.87 16.18 1.10
C ILE A 181 26.01 17.18 1.19
N TYR A 182 26.26 17.68 2.40
CA TYR A 182 27.23 18.73 2.68
C TYR A 182 28.15 18.30 3.83
N LYS A 183 29.39 18.78 3.81
CA LYS A 183 30.38 18.61 4.87
C LYS A 183 31.12 19.93 5.04
N ASP A 184 31.24 20.39 6.28
CA ASP A 184 31.84 21.69 6.62
C ASP A 184 31.24 22.86 5.81
N GLY A 185 29.91 22.82 5.60
CA GLY A 185 29.17 23.80 4.81
C GLY A 185 29.31 23.68 3.29
N ASN A 186 30.19 22.81 2.79
CA ASN A 186 30.42 22.61 1.36
C ASN A 186 29.59 21.45 0.81
N LYS A 187 28.96 21.65 -0.35
CA LYS A 187 28.18 20.59 -1.02
C LYS A 187 29.12 19.52 -1.58
N ILE A 188 28.98 18.30 -1.08
CA ILE A 188 29.73 17.12 -1.54
C ILE A 188 29.05 16.47 -2.74
N THR A 189 27.72 16.30 -2.68
CA THR A 189 26.95 15.72 -3.78
C THR A 189 25.47 16.11 -3.73
N SER A 190 24.74 15.79 -4.79
CA SER A 190 23.28 15.74 -4.77
C SER A 190 22.75 14.70 -5.73
N PHE A 191 21.59 14.15 -5.42
CA PHE A 191 20.87 13.22 -6.26
C PHE A 191 19.36 13.39 -6.07
N SER A 192 18.59 12.84 -7.00
CA SER A 192 17.14 12.76 -6.89
C SER A 192 16.71 11.39 -6.38
N ILE A 193 15.65 11.37 -5.59
CA ILE A 193 14.87 10.17 -5.27
C ILE A 193 13.58 10.27 -6.09
N GLU A 194 13.27 9.21 -6.82
CA GLU A 194 12.08 9.17 -7.68
C GLU A 194 10.79 9.22 -6.86
N ALA A 195 9.73 9.75 -7.48
CA ALA A 195 8.39 9.69 -6.93
C ALA A 195 7.90 8.23 -6.87
N ALA A 196 7.14 7.88 -5.84
CA ALA A 196 6.37 6.65 -5.88
C ALA A 196 5.38 6.74 -7.06
N LYS A 197 5.33 5.70 -7.89
CA LYS A 197 4.35 5.63 -8.99
C LYS A 197 2.95 5.63 -8.37
N LEU A 198 2.14 6.63 -8.70
CA LEU A 198 0.71 6.55 -8.45
C LEU A 198 0.11 5.63 -9.51
N ILE A 199 -0.90 4.87 -9.11
CA ILE A 199 -1.75 4.11 -10.02
C ILE A 199 -2.05 4.98 -11.24
N SER A 200 -1.55 4.53 -12.38
CA SER A 200 -1.81 5.11 -13.69
C SER A 200 -3.30 5.28 -13.93
N SER A 201 -3.68 6.36 -14.62
CA SER A 201 -5.09 6.65 -14.95
C SER A 201 -5.67 5.72 -16.02
N SER A 202 -4.92 4.76 -16.54
CA SER A 202 -5.39 3.82 -17.57
C SER A 202 -5.52 2.38 -17.03
N PRO A 203 -6.56 1.64 -17.46
CA PRO A 203 -6.74 0.22 -17.17
C PRO A 203 -5.54 -0.67 -17.48
N GLN A 204 -4.90 -0.42 -18.62
CA GLN A 204 -3.80 -1.25 -19.10
C GLN A 204 -2.54 -1.03 -18.26
N ASP A 205 -2.28 0.22 -17.89
CA ASP A 205 -1.13 0.57 -17.05
C ASP A 205 -1.35 0.12 -15.59
N PHE A 206 -2.59 0.09 -15.09
CA PHE A 206 -2.87 -0.40 -13.73
C PHE A 206 -2.51 -1.86 -13.54
N ALA A 207 -2.74 -2.72 -14.55
CA ALA A 207 -2.38 -4.13 -14.49
C ALA A 207 -0.86 -4.35 -14.54
N MET A 208 -0.13 -3.47 -15.23
CA MET A 208 1.34 -3.47 -15.26
C MET A 208 1.93 -2.88 -13.97
N ASP A 209 1.33 -1.80 -13.46
CA ASP A 209 1.71 -1.14 -12.21
C ASP A 209 1.31 -1.97 -10.98
N ALA A 210 0.34 -2.88 -11.08
CA ALA A 210 -0.02 -3.76 -9.98
C ALA A 210 1.09 -4.77 -9.63
N VAL A 211 1.99 -5.07 -10.56
CA VAL A 211 3.23 -5.80 -10.29
C VAL A 211 4.21 -4.92 -9.52
N ASP A 212 4.27 -3.62 -9.84
CA ASP A 212 5.08 -2.60 -9.16
C ASP A 212 4.47 -2.09 -7.83
N LEU A 213 3.18 -2.34 -7.54
CA LEU A 213 2.57 -2.09 -6.22
C LEU A 213 3.28 -2.89 -5.10
N PHE A 214 4.01 -3.95 -5.48
CA PHE A 214 4.85 -4.76 -4.61
C PHE A 214 6.35 -4.47 -4.78
N GLY A 215 6.72 -3.59 -5.72
CA GLY A 215 8.05 -3.04 -5.83
C GLY A 215 8.35 -2.22 -4.57
N GLY A 216 9.51 -2.45 -3.96
CA GLY A 216 9.92 -1.67 -2.79
C GLY A 216 9.94 -0.16 -3.11
N PRO A 217 9.73 0.69 -2.11
CA PRO A 217 9.72 2.14 -2.31
C PRO A 217 11.02 2.64 -2.98
N PRO A 218 10.94 3.62 -3.91
CA PRO A 218 12.12 4.17 -4.57
C PRO A 218 13.19 4.58 -3.56
N SER A 219 14.39 4.05 -3.72
CA SER A 219 15.46 4.21 -2.74
C SER A 219 16.81 4.51 -3.41
N VAL A 220 17.61 5.37 -2.80
CA VAL A 220 18.97 5.69 -3.23
C VAL A 220 19.93 5.45 -2.06
N THR A 221 21.01 4.71 -2.32
CA THR A 221 22.08 4.51 -1.34
C THR A 221 23.25 5.44 -1.66
N TYR A 222 23.69 6.19 -0.65
CA TYR A 222 24.91 6.98 -0.70
C TYR A 222 25.94 6.43 0.30
N VAL A 223 27.20 6.34 -0.14
CA VAL A 223 28.31 5.90 0.71
C VAL A 223 29.09 7.13 1.19
N LEU A 224 29.09 7.35 2.51
CA LEU A 224 29.91 8.36 3.18
C LEU A 224 31.39 8.00 2.98
N LYS A 225 32.11 8.84 2.25
CA LYS A 225 33.51 8.58 1.89
C LYS A 225 34.50 8.88 3.00
N GLU A 226 34.12 9.74 3.95
CA GLU A 226 35.00 10.21 5.01
C GLU A 226 34.27 10.17 6.35
N ASN A 227 35.05 10.09 7.43
CA ASN A 227 34.51 10.25 8.78
C ASN A 227 34.21 11.72 9.07
N GLY A 228 33.24 11.99 9.93
CA GLY A 228 32.86 13.33 10.38
C GLY A 228 31.37 13.58 10.33
N GLU A 229 31.00 14.84 10.59
CA GLU A 229 29.62 15.31 10.54
C GLU A 229 29.23 15.70 9.11
N TYR A 230 28.02 15.30 8.72
CA TYR A 230 27.44 15.64 7.43
C TYR A 230 26.10 16.32 7.66
N GLN A 231 25.83 17.32 6.84
CA GLN A 231 24.53 17.99 6.75
C GLN A 231 23.80 17.43 5.53
N ILE A 232 22.54 17.04 5.73
CA ILE A 232 21.68 16.51 4.68
C ILE A 232 20.54 17.49 4.51
N TYR A 233 20.32 17.98 3.30
CA TYR A 233 19.15 18.80 3.00
C TYR A 233 18.28 18.09 1.99
N ILE A 234 16.99 17.95 2.32
CA ILE A 234 16.00 17.29 1.48
C ILE A 234 14.94 18.31 1.10
N ARG A 235 14.61 18.37 -0.19
CA ARG A 235 13.49 19.18 -0.69
C ARG A 235 12.69 18.41 -1.71
N SER A 236 11.38 18.65 -1.79
CA SER A 236 10.61 18.14 -2.92
C SER A 236 11.01 18.84 -4.22
N GLY A 237 10.92 18.11 -5.35
CA GLY A 237 11.31 18.56 -6.68
C GLY A 237 10.30 19.49 -7.36
N ARG A 238 9.13 19.71 -6.76
CA ARG A 238 8.20 20.75 -7.20
C ARG A 238 8.52 22.04 -6.49
N LYS A 239 9.08 22.98 -7.24
CA LYS A 239 9.55 24.29 -6.76
C LYS A 239 8.46 25.12 -6.05
N LEU A 240 7.16 24.77 -6.15
CA LEU A 240 6.02 25.58 -5.73
C LEU A 240 4.71 24.78 -5.46
N ASP A 241 4.73 23.56 -4.89
CA ASP A 241 3.47 22.98 -4.38
C ASP A 241 3.36 23.07 -2.86
N ASN A 242 2.29 23.70 -2.37
CA ASN A 242 1.95 23.82 -0.95
C ASN A 242 1.51 22.48 -0.34
N LEU A 243 1.93 21.35 -0.93
CA LEU A 243 1.65 20.03 -0.40
C LEU A 243 2.22 19.90 1.01
N VAL A 244 1.50 19.18 1.86
CA VAL A 244 1.90 18.98 3.27
C VAL A 244 3.22 18.20 3.30
N GLU A 245 3.40 17.26 2.38
CA GLU A 245 4.59 16.43 2.21
C GLU A 245 5.83 17.26 1.81
N SER A 246 5.65 18.33 1.02
CA SER A 246 6.70 19.29 0.66
C SER A 246 7.16 20.12 1.87
N ARG A 247 6.22 20.49 2.76
CA ARG A 247 6.52 21.22 4.01
C ARG A 247 7.21 20.33 5.03
N LEU A 248 6.76 19.08 5.20
CA LEU A 248 7.35 18.13 6.14
C LEU A 248 8.81 17.79 5.81
N ALA A 249 9.16 17.66 4.52
CA ALA A 249 10.53 17.40 4.09
C ALA A 249 11.53 18.52 4.47
N LEU A 250 11.05 19.77 4.59
CA LEU A 250 11.86 20.94 4.91
C LEU A 250 12.06 21.16 6.42
N VAL A 251 11.19 20.61 7.27
CA VAL A 251 11.11 20.98 8.70
C VAL A 251 12.00 20.11 9.60
N GLN A 252 12.59 19.02 9.08
CA GLN A 252 13.28 18.01 9.91
C GLN A 252 14.73 17.71 9.56
N ASN A 253 15.42 18.56 8.77
CA ASN A 253 16.86 18.41 8.52
C ASN A 253 17.64 19.71 8.73
#